data_AF-F4QEB6-F1
#
_entry.id   AF-F4QEB6-F1
#
_cell.length_a   1.000
_cell.length_b   1.000
_cell.length_c   1.000
_cell.angle_alpha   90.00
_cell.angle_beta   90.00
_cell.angle_gamma   90.00
#
_symmetry.space_group_name_H-M   'P 1'
#
loop_
_entity.id
_entity.type
_entity.pdbx_description
1 polymer ?
#
loop_
_entity_poly.entity_id
_entity_poly.type
_entity_poly.pdbx_seq_one_letter_code
_entity_poly.pdbx_strand_id
1 'polypeptide(L)'
;MSIDFKKEIEAAIEDVSYGVKELKVLDKDPRSDVDGGVVLFNIECHEPLSILIRMSMHEGFSLIELKGELDQESSAKQDQSRSSPCTPPVFDSLPNIVMYYSHSFQQKFNELLFSKLAGLNR
;
A
#
# COMPACT_ATOMS: atom_id res chain seq x y z
N MET A 1 15.28 -19.77 9.61
CA MET A 1 15.01 -19.72 8.16
C MET A 1 15.25 -18.29 7.73
N SER A 2 16.18 -18.04 6.81
CA SER A 2 16.32 -16.71 6.21
C SER A 2 15.12 -16.52 5.26
N ILE A 3 14.23 -15.60 5.60
CA ILE A 3 13.15 -15.17 4.70
C ILE A 3 13.83 -14.53 3.48
N ASP A 4 13.45 -14.96 2.29
CA ASP A 4 13.97 -14.41 1.04
C ASP A 4 13.24 -13.10 0.76
N PHE A 5 13.89 -11.96 1.03
CA PHE A 5 13.27 -10.64 0.90
C PHE A 5 12.73 -10.38 -0.50
N LYS A 6 13.33 -10.96 -1.54
CA LYS A 6 12.81 -10.83 -2.91
C LYS A 6 11.43 -11.47 -3.06
N LYS A 7 11.16 -12.59 -2.38
CA LYS A 7 9.84 -13.23 -2.38
C LYS A 7 8.81 -12.40 -1.62
N GLU A 8 9.22 -11.73 -0.54
CA GLU A 8 8.34 -10.81 0.18
C GLU A 8 7.97 -9.60 -0.69
N ILE A 9 8.93 -9.08 -1.46
CA ILE A 9 8.69 -8.02 -2.45
C ILE A 9 7.68 -8.49 -3.50
N GLU A 10 7.89 -9.69 -4.08
CA GLU A 10 6.98 -10.26 -5.08
C GLU A 10 5.56 -10.44 -4.53
N ALA A 11 5.43 -11.00 -3.32
CA ALA A 11 4.14 -11.17 -2.66
C ALA A 11 3.45 -9.81 -2.42
N ALA A 12 4.18 -8.80 -1.95
CA ALA A 12 3.65 -7.46 -1.73
C ALA A 12 3.16 -6.82 -3.05
N ILE A 13 3.86 -7.05 -4.16
CA ILE A 13 3.44 -6.59 -5.48
C ILE A 13 2.14 -7.27 -5.91
N GLU A 14 2.07 -8.59 -5.80
CA GLU A 14 0.89 -9.38 -6.17
C GLU A 14 -0.35 -8.90 -5.41
N ASP A 15 -0.21 -8.64 -4.11
CA ASP A 15 -1.28 -8.20 -3.22
C ASP A 15 -1.93 -6.87 -3.59
N VAL A 16 -1.25 -6.00 -4.36
CA VAL A 16 -1.79 -4.68 -4.74
C VAL A 16 -1.92 -4.47 -6.24
N SER A 17 -1.24 -5.28 -7.06
CA SER A 17 -1.16 -5.10 -8.53
C SER A 17 -2.53 -5.01 -9.23
N TYR A 18 -3.55 -5.70 -8.74
CA TYR A 18 -4.89 -5.68 -9.35
C TYR A 18 -5.61 -4.32 -9.20
N GLY A 19 -5.26 -3.58 -8.14
CA GLY A 19 -5.98 -2.41 -7.68
C GLY A 19 -5.39 -1.08 -8.14
N VAL A 20 -4.17 -1.10 -8.66
CA VAL A 20 -3.37 0.10 -8.97
C VAL A 20 -3.13 0.21 -10.47
N LYS A 21 -2.80 1.42 -10.95
CA LYS A 21 -2.52 1.66 -12.37
C LYS A 21 -1.14 1.15 -12.74
N GLU A 22 -0.15 1.45 -11.90
CA GLU A 22 1.22 1.01 -12.10
C GLU A 22 1.93 0.87 -10.75
N LEU A 23 2.76 -0.15 -10.61
CA LEU A 23 3.64 -0.32 -9.46
C LEU A 23 5.06 -0.48 -9.96
N LYS A 24 5.95 0.41 -9.48
CA LYS A 24 7.39 0.38 -9.78
C LYS A 24 8.17 0.07 -8.52
N VAL A 25 9.01 -0.96 -8.59
CA VAL A 25 10.04 -1.21 -7.58
C VAL A 25 11.24 -0.34 -7.92
N LEU A 26 11.68 0.51 -6.99
CA LEU A 26 12.81 1.41 -7.19
C LEU A 26 14.09 0.79 -6.62
N ASP A 27 14.48 -0.37 -7.15
CA ASP A 27 15.67 -1.14 -6.74
C ASP A 27 17.00 -0.39 -6.91
N LYS A 28 17.05 0.57 -7.85
CA LYS A 28 18.22 1.42 -8.12
C LYS A 28 18.22 2.77 -7.38
N ASP A 29 17.19 3.08 -6.60
CA ASP A 29 17.19 4.29 -5.76
C ASP A 29 18.22 4.13 -4.63
N PRO A 30 19.04 5.16 -4.32
CA PRO A 30 20.04 5.07 -3.25
C PRO A 30 19.44 4.80 -1.85
N ARG A 31 18.13 4.93 -1.68
CA ARG A 31 17.40 4.60 -0.45
C ARG A 31 16.90 3.14 -0.41
N SER A 32 17.05 2.40 -1.51
CA SER A 32 16.78 0.98 -1.59
C SER A 32 18.07 0.18 -1.40
N ASP A 33 18.00 -0.87 -0.61
CA ASP A 33 19.06 -1.85 -0.40
C ASP A 33 18.41 -3.22 -0.25
N VAL A 34 18.18 -3.91 -1.38
CA VAL A 34 17.47 -5.19 -1.40
C VAL A 34 18.25 -6.25 -0.61
N ASP A 35 19.57 -6.24 -0.68
CA ASP A 35 20.39 -7.17 0.09
C ASP A 35 20.39 -6.83 1.59
N GLY A 36 20.26 -5.54 1.93
CA GLY A 36 20.03 -5.02 3.28
C GLY A 36 18.57 -5.11 3.76
N GLY A 37 17.66 -5.67 2.97
CA GLY A 37 16.27 -5.88 3.37
C GLY A 37 15.37 -4.65 3.30
N VAL A 38 15.69 -3.66 2.44
CA VAL A 38 14.91 -2.43 2.25
C VAL A 38 14.65 -2.17 0.77
N VAL A 39 13.42 -1.85 0.39
CA VAL A 39 13.08 -1.43 -0.98
C VAL A 39 12.03 -0.33 -0.99
N LEU A 40 12.06 0.52 -2.02
CA LEU A 40 11.01 1.50 -2.27
C LEU A 40 10.04 1.03 -3.36
N PHE A 41 8.75 1.23 -3.12
CA PHE A 41 7.68 1.10 -4.08
C PHE A 41 7.15 2.48 -4.46
N ASN A 42 7.07 2.77 -5.76
CA ASN A 42 6.27 3.87 -6.27
C ASN A 42 4.98 3.31 -6.88
N ILE A 43 3.84 3.63 -6.26
CA ILE A 43 2.53 3.12 -6.62
C ILE A 43 1.73 4.26 -7.26
N GLU A 44 1.43 4.14 -8.54
CA GLU A 44 0.54 5.04 -9.25
C GLU A 44 -0.88 4.47 -9.20
N CYS A 45 -1.80 5.24 -8.62
CA CYS A 45 -3.20 4.87 -8.54
C CYS A 45 -3.95 5.22 -9.84
N HIS A 46 -5.21 4.80 -9.96
CA HIS A 46 -6.04 5.16 -11.11
C HIS A 46 -6.50 6.62 -11.10
N GLU A 47 -6.70 7.17 -9.91
CA GLU A 47 -6.84 8.61 -9.68
C GLU A 47 -5.46 9.30 -9.73
N PRO A 48 -5.36 10.64 -9.86
CA PRO A 48 -4.10 11.36 -9.98
C PRO A 48 -3.33 11.40 -8.64
N LEU A 49 -3.01 10.23 -8.11
CA LEU A 49 -2.36 9.97 -6.83
C LEU A 49 -1.20 8.98 -7.03
N SER A 50 -0.04 9.35 -6.52
CA SER A 50 1.18 8.53 -6.49
C SER A 50 1.64 8.40 -5.03
N ILE A 51 1.91 7.17 -4.61
CA ILE A 51 2.29 6.83 -3.24
C ILE A 51 3.70 6.23 -3.27
N LEU A 52 4.64 6.85 -2.57
CA LEU A 52 5.99 6.32 -2.38
C LEU A 52 6.07 5.66 -1.01
N ILE A 53 6.32 4.36 -0.99
CA ILE A 53 6.31 3.52 0.21
C ILE A 53 7.68 2.86 0.35
N ARG A 54 8.19 2.78 1.58
CA ARG A 54 9.35 2.00 1.94
C ARG A 54 8.91 0.69 2.59
N MET A 55 9.42 -0.42 2.09
CA MET A 55 9.31 -1.74 2.71
C MET A 55 10.66 -2.09 3.34
N SER A 56 10.62 -2.60 4.57
CA SER A 56 11.77 -3.01 5.37
C SER A 56 11.46 -4.34 6.05
N MET A 57 12.41 -5.27 6.04
CA MET A 57 12.31 -6.54 6.79
C MET A 57 12.17 -6.33 8.31
N HIS A 58 12.63 -5.20 8.82
CA HIS A 58 12.64 -4.91 10.25
C HIS A 58 11.47 -4.02 10.70
N GLU A 59 11.05 -3.11 9.84
CA GLU A 59 10.09 -2.05 10.19
C GLU A 59 8.75 -2.20 9.46
N GLY A 60 8.62 -3.18 8.56
CA GLY A 60 7.42 -3.36 7.74
C GLY A 60 7.31 -2.28 6.67
N PHE A 61 6.13 -1.67 6.56
CA PHE A 61 5.83 -0.69 5.53
C PHE A 61 5.68 0.72 6.10
N SER A 62 6.28 1.71 5.44
CA SER A 62 6.14 3.12 5.81
C SER A 62 5.92 4.02 4.60
N LEU A 63 5.00 4.98 4.75
CA LEU A 63 4.80 6.02 3.73
C LEU A 63 5.99 6.99 3.74
N ILE A 64 6.59 7.22 2.59
CA ILE A 64 7.67 8.20 2.39
C ILE A 64 7.11 9.50 1.81
N GLU A 65 6.28 9.40 0.78
CA GLU A 65 5.77 10.57 0.05
C GLU A 65 4.41 10.27 -0.57
N LEU A 66 3.56 11.30 -0.63
CA LEU A 66 2.30 11.29 -1.35
C LEU A 66 2.30 12.45 -2.34
N LYS A 67 2.06 12.18 -3.63
CA LYS A 67 1.94 13.20 -4.68
C LYS A 67 0.58 13.08 -5.33
N GLY A 68 -0.14 14.20 -5.44
CA GLY A 68 -1.46 14.23 -6.07
C GLY A 68 -2.46 15.03 -5.26
N GLU A 69 -3.64 15.21 -5.84
CA GLU A 69 -4.78 15.81 -5.16
C GLU A 69 -5.55 14.69 -4.45
N LEU A 70 -5.55 14.71 -3.12
CA LEU A 70 -6.52 13.94 -2.34
C LEU A 70 -7.86 14.64 -2.49
N ASP A 71 -8.81 14.00 -3.17
CA ASP A 71 -10.21 14.43 -3.11
C ASP A 71 -10.65 14.38 -1.63
N GLN A 72 -10.75 15.56 -1.02
CA GLN A 72 -10.97 15.77 0.42
C GLN A 72 -12.29 15.19 0.95
N GLU A 73 -13.15 14.63 0.10
CA GLU A 73 -14.38 13.96 0.53
C GLU A 73 -14.12 12.54 1.10
N SER A 74 -12.93 11.97 0.90
CA SER A 74 -12.60 10.60 1.34
C SER A 74 -11.92 10.49 2.70
N SER A 75 -11.51 11.59 3.35
CA SER A 75 -10.66 11.55 4.56
C SER A 75 -11.32 11.89 5.90
N ALA A 76 -12.65 12.05 5.98
CA ALA A 76 -13.28 12.65 7.18
C ALA A 76 -14.30 11.80 7.96
N LYS A 77 -14.45 10.49 7.69
CA LYS A 77 -15.37 9.63 8.46
C LYS A 77 -14.88 8.20 8.65
N GLN A 78 -13.92 8.02 9.56
CA GLN A 78 -13.60 6.84 10.39
C GLN A 78 -12.15 7.06 10.84
N ASP A 79 -11.81 7.44 12.07
CA ASP A 79 -12.32 7.03 13.37
C ASP A 79 -11.99 8.15 14.38
N GLN A 80 -13.00 8.58 15.16
CA GLN A 80 -12.86 9.55 16.24
C GLN A 80 -12.32 8.88 17.51
N SER A 81 -11.17 8.23 17.42
CA SER A 81 -10.39 7.75 18.56
C SER A 81 -9.01 8.42 18.55
N ARG A 82 -9.03 9.76 18.56
CA ARG A 82 -7.87 10.62 18.82
C ARG A 82 -7.31 10.34 20.22
N SER A 83 -6.31 9.47 20.29
CA SER A 83 -5.29 9.54 21.34
C SER A 83 -4.00 10.03 20.69
N SER A 84 -3.68 11.31 20.93
CA SER A 84 -2.43 12.01 20.58
C SER A 84 -2.26 12.50 19.12
N PRO A 85 -1.78 13.74 18.90
CA PRO A 85 -1.76 14.38 17.57
C PRO A 85 -0.48 14.14 16.74
N CYS A 86 0.39 13.20 17.11
CA CYS A 86 1.75 13.13 16.54
C CYS A 86 2.24 11.73 16.13
N THR A 87 1.35 10.75 15.96
CA THR A 87 1.78 9.43 15.47
C THR A 87 1.24 9.21 14.06
N PRO A 88 2.10 9.04 13.04
CA PRO A 88 1.64 8.63 11.72
C PRO A 88 0.92 7.28 11.85
N PRO A 89 -0.10 7.01 11.03
CA PRO A 89 -0.76 5.70 11.01
C PRO A 89 0.29 4.61 10.75
N VAL A 90 0.29 3.60 11.60
CA VAL A 90 1.10 2.39 11.42
C VAL A 90 0.29 1.44 10.56
N PHE A 91 0.92 0.90 9.52
CA PHE A 91 0.26 0.00 8.59
C PHE A 91 0.94 -1.37 8.61
N ASP A 92 0.15 -2.40 8.86
CA ASP A 92 0.66 -3.77 8.97
C ASP A 92 0.95 -4.42 7.60
N SER A 93 0.44 -3.86 6.51
CA SER A 93 0.58 -4.41 5.17
C SER A 93 0.49 -3.34 4.08
N LEU A 94 1.06 -3.64 2.90
CA LEU A 94 1.01 -2.75 1.75
C LEU A 94 -0.42 -2.45 1.27
N PRO A 95 -1.35 -3.43 1.16
CA PRO A 95 -2.73 -3.15 0.78
C PRO A 95 -3.43 -2.18 1.72
N ASN A 96 -3.15 -2.24 3.03
CA ASN A 96 -3.76 -1.33 4.00
C ASN A 96 -3.33 0.13 3.77
N ILE A 97 -2.07 0.37 3.40
CA ILE A 97 -1.60 1.71 3.03
C ILE A 97 -2.34 2.20 1.80
N VAL A 98 -2.34 1.39 0.73
CA VAL A 98 -2.94 1.79 -0.54
C VAL A 98 -4.45 2.01 -0.40
N MET A 99 -5.14 1.13 0.35
CA MET A 99 -6.58 1.27 0.63
C MET A 99 -6.91 2.51 1.45
N TYR A 100 -6.03 2.93 2.37
CA TYR A 100 -6.24 4.13 3.17
C TYR A 100 -6.17 5.42 2.33
N TYR A 101 -5.25 5.47 1.36
CA TYR A 101 -5.02 6.66 0.55
C TYR A 101 -5.77 6.66 -0.78
N SER A 102 -6.06 5.49 -1.35
CA SER A 102 -6.67 5.38 -2.68
C SER A 102 -8.11 4.88 -2.63
N HIS A 103 -9.04 5.75 -3.03
CA HIS A 103 -10.44 5.39 -3.11
C HIS A 103 -10.70 4.38 -4.23
N SER A 104 -10.04 4.57 -5.38
CA SER A 104 -10.09 3.63 -6.50
C SER A 104 -9.65 2.22 -6.09
N PHE A 105 -8.59 2.11 -5.28
CA PHE A 105 -8.13 0.83 -4.77
C PHE A 105 -9.16 0.19 -3.82
N GLN A 106 -9.73 0.98 -2.91
CA GLN A 106 -10.76 0.54 -1.98
C GLN A 106 -11.99 -0.03 -2.70
N GLN A 107 -12.47 0.66 -3.75
CA GLN A 107 -13.60 0.19 -4.57
C GLN A 107 -13.28 -1.15 -5.23
N LYS A 108 -12.11 -1.27 -5.87
CA LYS A 108 -11.68 -2.53 -6.50
C LYS A 108 -11.51 -3.68 -5.51
N PHE A 109 -10.98 -3.41 -4.32
CA PHE A 109 -10.89 -4.41 -3.26
C PHE A 109 -12.29 -4.94 -2.88
N ASN A 110 -13.26 -4.04 -2.71
CA ASN A 110 -14.64 -4.42 -2.41
C ASN A 110 -15.26 -5.25 -3.54
N GLU A 111 -15.09 -4.86 -4.80
CA GLU A 111 -15.56 -5.63 -5.96
C GLU A 111 -14.98 -7.06 -5.98
N LEU A 112 -13.68 -7.19 -5.74
CA LEU A 112 -13.00 -8.48 -5.68
C LEU A 112 -13.54 -9.34 -4.53
N LEU A 113 -13.75 -8.75 -3.35
CA LEU A 113 -14.32 -9.42 -2.19
C LEU A 113 -15.74 -9.92 -2.47
N PHE A 114 -16.61 -9.06 -3.03
CA PHE A 114 -17.97 -9.44 -3.39
C PHE A 114 -18.01 -10.53 -4.45
N SER A 115 -17.14 -10.45 -5.47
CA SER A 115 -17.02 -11.49 -6.50
C SER A 115 -16.66 -12.85 -5.90
N LYS A 116 -15.68 -12.89 -4.98
CA LYS A 116 -15.29 -14.11 -4.27
C LYS A 116 -16.42 -14.65 -3.39
N LEU A 117 -17.11 -13.79 -2.63
CA LEU A 117 -18.23 -14.20 -1.77
C LEU A 117 -19.41 -14.74 -2.59
N ALA A 118 -19.75 -14.09 -3.71
CA ALA A 118 -20.79 -14.56 -4.60
C ALA A 118 -20.46 -15.92 -5.22
N GLY A 119 -19.18 -16.19 -5.48
CA GLY A 119 -18.69 -17.49 -5.96
C GLY A 119 -18.80 -18.62 -4.93
N LEU A 120 -18.76 -18.31 -3.62
CA LEU A 120 -18.90 -19.29 -2.53
C LEU A 120 -20.36 -19.69 -2.24
N ASN A 121 -21.32 -18.87 -2.66
CA ASN A 121 -22.76 -19.15 -2.53
C ASN A 121 -23.29 -20.09 -3.64
N ARG A 122 -22.40 -20.70 -4.43
CA ARG A 122 -22.70 -21.76 -5.42
C ARG A 122 -22.04 -23.06 -5.00
#